data_AF-A0AA43LMR4-F1
#
_entry.id   AF-A0AA43LMR4-F1
#
_cell.length_a   1.000
_cell.length_b   1.000
_cell.length_c   1.000
_cell.angle_alpha   90.00
_cell.angle_beta   90.00
_cell.angle_gamma   90.00
#
_symmetry.space_group_name_H-M   'P 1'
#
loop_
_entity.id
_entity.type
_entity.pdbx_description
1 polymer ?
#
loop_
_entity_poly.entity_id
_entity_poly.type
_entity_poly.pdbx_seq_one_letter_code
_entity_poly.pdbx_strand_id
1 'polypeptide(L)'
;MKTEHLFQRTFDFICQNPEATVDSLPDELLNSWTVQEEETENHFRFFMIAYTLFMIRKTGSDRFSTETEALNQLFSKFQHILVLESLRRKLPLNIQPVKIFDFDNYDENIQIEVKKTDIALLNNLYYKLKTN
;
A
#
# COMPACT_ATOMS: atom_id res chain seq x y z
N MET A 1 2.73 20.80 4.23
CA MET A 1 1.46 20.51 4.96
C MET A 1 1.85 19.82 6.26
N LYS A 2 1.36 20.23 7.44
CA LYS A 2 1.83 19.68 8.73
C LYS A 2 1.45 18.20 8.84
N THR A 3 2.37 17.32 9.23
CA THR A 3 2.21 15.85 9.33
C THR A 3 0.94 15.42 10.07
N GLU A 4 0.50 16.20 11.06
CA GLU A 4 -0.76 16.00 11.78
C GLU A 4 -1.99 15.94 10.87
N HIS A 5 -2.05 16.79 9.84
CA HIS A 5 -3.16 16.79 8.87
C HIS A 5 -3.19 15.49 8.06
N LEU A 6 -2.02 14.94 7.69
CA LEU A 6 -1.94 13.66 6.99
C LEU A 6 -2.38 12.50 7.88
N PHE A 7 -2.05 12.52 9.17
CA PHE A 7 -2.52 11.51 10.11
C PHE A 7 -4.05 11.54 10.26
N GLN A 8 -4.65 12.73 10.41
CA GLN A 8 -6.11 12.84 10.48
C GLN A 8 -6.78 12.35 9.19
N ARG A 9 -6.28 12.78 8.03
CA ARG A 9 -6.80 12.35 6.72
C ARG A 9 -6.68 10.84 6.53
N THR A 10 -5.58 10.25 6.98
CA THR A 10 -5.36 8.79 6.97
C THR A 10 -6.42 8.10 7.81
N PHE A 11 -6.60 8.54 9.06
CA PHE A 11 -7.60 7.99 9.97
C PHE A 11 -9.02 8.08 9.39
N ASP A 12 -9.41 9.27 8.89
CA ASP A 12 -10.73 9.51 8.33
C ASP A 12 -11.00 8.61 7.12
N PHE A 13 -10.02 8.48 6.22
CA PHE A 13 -10.13 7.63 5.03
C PHE A 13 -10.34 6.16 5.41
N ILE A 14 -9.53 5.62 6.33
CA ILE A 14 -9.64 4.22 6.77
C ILE A 14 -10.98 3.97 7.49
N CYS A 15 -11.46 4.96 8.26
CA CYS A 15 -12.75 4.88 8.94
C CYS A 15 -13.92 4.80 7.96
N GLN A 16 -13.90 5.63 6.92
CA GLN A 16 -14.97 5.72 5.93
C GLN A 16 -14.92 4.61 4.88
N ASN A 17 -13.74 4.05 4.61
CA ASN A 17 -13.52 3.08 3.53
C ASN A 17 -12.82 1.81 4.05
N PRO A 18 -13.43 1.01 4.95
CA PRO A 18 -12.80 -0.19 5.50
C PRO A 18 -12.50 -1.26 4.43
N GLU A 19 -13.30 -1.30 3.36
CA GLU A 19 -13.16 -2.24 2.25
C GLU A 19 -12.41 -1.63 1.05
N ALA A 20 -11.66 -0.53 1.27
CA ALA A 20 -10.95 0.16 0.20
C ALA A 20 -9.98 -0.79 -0.55
N THR A 21 -10.05 -0.73 -1.87
CA THR A 21 -9.06 -1.34 -2.76
C THR A 21 -8.00 -0.32 -3.16
N VAL A 22 -6.79 -0.78 -3.49
CA VAL A 22 -5.62 0.07 -3.71
C VAL A 22 -5.81 1.11 -4.83
N ASP A 23 -6.62 0.79 -5.82
CA ASP A 23 -7.01 1.68 -6.92
C ASP A 23 -7.95 2.82 -6.49
N SER A 24 -8.63 2.69 -5.34
CA SER A 24 -9.49 3.74 -4.78
C SER A 24 -8.72 4.78 -3.95
N LEU A 25 -7.42 4.59 -3.70
CA LEU A 25 -6.63 5.51 -2.90
C LEU A 25 -6.46 6.87 -3.59
N PRO A 26 -6.74 7.99 -2.90
CA PRO A 26 -6.30 9.31 -3.35
C PRO A 26 -4.78 9.35 -3.55
N ASP A 27 -4.31 10.00 -4.62
CA ASP A 27 -2.87 10.14 -4.92
C ASP A 27 -2.09 10.72 -3.73
N GLU A 28 -2.69 11.66 -3.01
CA GLU A 28 -2.11 12.27 -1.80
C GLU A 28 -1.78 11.22 -0.73
N LEU A 29 -2.72 10.30 -0.45
CA LEU A 29 -2.54 9.25 0.56
C LEU A 29 -1.59 8.17 0.07
N LEU A 30 -1.72 7.75 -1.20
CA LEU A 30 -0.78 6.80 -1.80
C LEU A 30 0.66 7.30 -1.69
N ASN A 31 0.92 8.55 -2.08
CA ASN A 31 2.25 9.14 -2.00
C ASN A 31 2.75 9.30 -0.56
N SER A 32 1.86 9.62 0.39
CA SER A 32 2.23 9.81 1.79
C SER A 32 2.48 8.51 2.55
N TRP A 33 1.82 7.41 2.16
CA TRP A 33 1.96 6.11 2.83
C TRP A 33 3.07 5.24 2.22
N THR A 34 3.41 5.47 0.97
CA THR A 34 4.48 4.74 0.27
C THR A 34 5.84 5.28 0.69
N VAL A 35 6.73 4.41 1.15
CA VAL A 35 8.12 4.79 1.44
C VAL A 35 8.80 5.22 0.12
N GLN A 36 9.22 6.49 0.03
CA GLN A 36 9.95 7.03 -1.13
C GLN A 36 11.43 7.35 -0.83
N GLU A 37 11.77 7.60 0.43
CA GLU A 37 13.11 7.98 0.90
C GLU A 37 13.46 7.25 2.22
N GLU A 38 14.64 7.49 2.79
CA GLU A 38 15.14 6.77 3.99
C GLU A 38 14.30 6.98 5.26
N GLU A 39 13.40 7.97 5.30
CA GLU A 39 12.53 8.23 6.46
C GLU A 39 11.36 7.23 6.54
N THR A 40 11.58 6.09 7.21
CA THR A 40 10.57 5.03 7.36
C THR A 40 9.57 5.25 8.49
N GLU A 41 9.86 6.15 9.44
CA GLU A 41 9.09 6.26 10.69
C GLU A 41 7.63 6.69 10.47
N ASN A 42 7.38 7.74 9.69
CA ASN A 42 6.02 8.21 9.44
C ASN A 42 5.19 7.19 8.63
N HIS A 43 5.82 6.52 7.66
CA HIS A 43 5.20 5.46 6.88
C HIS A 43 4.76 4.28 7.75
N PHE A 44 5.63 3.88 8.69
CA PHE A 44 5.29 2.87 9.68
C PHE A 44 4.13 3.31 10.57
N ARG A 45 4.09 4.58 11.00
CA ARG A 45 2.96 5.13 11.77
C ARG A 45 1.64 5.09 11.01
N PHE A 46 1.62 5.41 9.71
CA PHE A 46 0.41 5.27 8.88
C PHE A 46 -0.07 3.82 8.79
N PHE A 47 0.87 2.89 8.57
CA PHE A 47 0.57 1.46 8.63
C PHE A 47 0.00 1.04 9.99
N MET A 48 0.57 1.52 11.08
CA MET A 48 0.09 1.19 12.43
C MET A 48 -1.33 1.70 12.69
N ILE A 49 -1.72 2.87 12.15
CA ILE A 49 -3.10 3.35 12.22
C ILE A 49 -4.04 2.37 11.50
N ALA A 50 -3.70 1.98 10.26
CA ALA A 50 -4.49 1.04 9.48
C ALA A 50 -4.61 -0.33 10.16
N TYR A 51 -3.49 -0.88 10.63
CA TYR A 51 -3.45 -2.17 11.29
C TYR A 51 -4.22 -2.16 12.63
N THR A 52 -4.09 -1.09 13.42
CA THR A 52 -4.82 -0.95 14.68
C THR A 52 -6.33 -0.90 14.44
N LEU A 53 -6.78 -0.11 13.46
CA LEU A 53 -8.20 -0.04 13.11
C LEU A 53 -8.74 -1.37 12.57
N PHE A 54 -7.95 -2.10 11.80
CA PHE A 54 -8.27 -3.46 11.39
C PHE A 54 -8.44 -4.40 12.60
N MET A 55 -7.47 -4.42 13.52
CA MET A 55 -7.52 -5.28 14.70
C MET A 55 -8.69 -4.97 15.62
N ILE A 56 -9.00 -3.69 15.84
CA ILE A 56 -10.18 -3.26 16.61
C ILE A 56 -11.46 -3.79 15.97
N ARG A 57 -11.61 -3.67 14.65
CA ARG A 57 -12.79 -4.18 13.93
C ARG A 57 -12.89 -5.70 13.97
N LYS A 58 -11.75 -6.39 13.80
CA LYS A 58 -11.68 -7.85 13.77
C LYS A 58 -11.96 -8.47 15.14
N THR A 59 -11.46 -7.88 16.21
CA THR A 59 -11.48 -8.47 17.56
C THR A 59 -12.48 -7.83 18.50
N GLY A 60 -12.95 -6.62 18.21
CA GLY A 60 -13.73 -5.80 19.14
C GLY A 60 -12.92 -5.25 20.32
N SER A 61 -11.59 -5.41 20.31
CA SER A 61 -10.70 -5.02 21.41
C SER A 61 -9.75 -3.90 21.00
N ASP A 62 -9.51 -2.95 21.91
CA ASP A 62 -8.47 -1.91 21.80
C ASP A 62 -7.09 -2.42 22.29
N ARG A 63 -7.02 -3.67 22.75
CA ARG A 63 -5.80 -4.34 23.20
C ARG A 63 -5.58 -5.62 22.42
N PHE A 64 -4.44 -5.69 21.76
CA PHE A 64 -3.95 -6.87 21.04
C PHE A 64 -2.43 -6.87 21.09
N SER A 65 -1.85 -8.07 20.98
CA SER A 65 -0.41 -8.27 20.91
C SER A 65 -0.07 -8.94 19.59
N THR A 66 0.92 -8.38 18.90
CA THR A 66 1.47 -8.95 17.66
C THR A 66 2.98 -9.00 17.81
N GLU A 67 3.59 -10.10 17.37
CA GLU A 67 5.05 -10.23 17.35
C GLU A 67 5.67 -9.19 16.41
N THR A 68 6.79 -8.59 16.81
CA THR A 68 7.48 -7.57 16.00
C THR A 68 7.82 -8.07 14.60
N GLU A 69 8.23 -9.33 14.47
CA GLU A 69 8.56 -9.93 13.18
C GLU A 69 7.34 -10.03 12.27
N ALA A 70 6.19 -10.50 12.79
CA ALA A 70 4.94 -10.54 12.05
C ALA A 70 4.48 -9.15 11.61
N LEU A 71 4.67 -8.15 12.48
CA LEU A 71 4.33 -6.76 12.18
C LEU A 71 5.21 -6.18 11.06
N ASN A 72 6.51 -6.48 11.06
CA ASN A 72 7.44 -6.08 10.00
C ASN A 72 7.08 -6.72 8.66
N GLN A 73 6.70 -8.00 8.66
CA GLN A 73 6.27 -8.70 7.46
C GLN A 73 4.98 -8.10 6.88
N LEU A 74 4.01 -7.78 7.74
CA LEU A 74 2.78 -7.09 7.32
C LEU A 74 3.07 -5.69 6.77
N PHE A 75 3.98 -4.95 7.39
CA PHE A 75 4.41 -3.64 6.89
C PHE A 75 5.08 -3.76 5.51
N SER A 76 5.98 -4.72 5.32
CA SER A 76 6.63 -4.97 4.03
C SER A 76 5.61 -5.30 2.94
N LYS A 77 4.65 -6.19 3.22
CA LYS A 77 3.57 -6.53 2.28
C LYS A 77 2.69 -5.32 1.95
N PHE A 78 2.32 -4.53 2.95
CA PHE A 78 1.58 -3.27 2.76
C PHE A 78 2.35 -2.32 1.83
N GLN A 79 3.66 -2.16 2.03
CA GLN A 79 4.51 -1.34 1.15
C GLN A 79 4.57 -1.88 -0.28
N HIS A 80 4.67 -3.21 -0.47
CA HIS A 80 4.63 -3.80 -1.81
C HIS A 80 3.32 -3.48 -2.55
N ILE A 81 2.18 -3.56 -1.86
CA ILE A 81 0.87 -3.22 -2.44
C ILE A 81 0.83 -1.76 -2.90
N LEU A 82 1.31 -0.84 -2.06
CA LEU A 82 1.34 0.59 -2.40
C LEU A 82 2.29 0.91 -3.55
N VAL A 83 3.50 0.34 -3.55
CA VAL A 83 4.47 0.51 -4.64
C VAL A 83 3.90 -0.02 -5.95
N LEU A 84 3.23 -1.18 -5.89
CA LEU A 84 2.62 -1.80 -7.07
C LEU A 84 1.54 -0.90 -7.68
N GLU A 85 0.68 -0.29 -6.85
CA GLU A 85 -0.30 0.68 -7.33
C GLU A 85 0.36 1.94 -7.90
N SER A 86 1.40 2.46 -7.24
CA SER A 86 2.16 3.62 -7.75
C SER A 86 2.75 3.34 -9.14
N LEU A 87 3.23 2.12 -9.36
CA LEU A 87 3.69 1.66 -10.69
C LEU A 87 2.53 1.52 -11.67
N ARG A 88 1.39 0.94 -11.24
CA ARG A 88 0.18 0.80 -12.07
C ARG A 88 -0.37 2.13 -12.56
N ARG A 89 -0.27 3.19 -11.76
CA ARG A 89 -0.67 4.55 -12.19
C ARG A 89 0.25 5.16 -13.24
N LYS A 90 1.49 4.67 -13.35
CA LYS A 90 2.53 5.19 -14.27
C LYS A 90 2.72 4.31 -15.51
N LEU A 91 2.37 3.04 -15.42
CA LEU A 91 2.63 2.02 -16.43
C LEU A 91 1.32 1.31 -16.78
N PRO A 92 1.14 0.84 -18.03
CA PRO A 92 -0.05 0.10 -18.42
C PRO A 92 -0.01 -1.34 -17.88
N LEU A 93 -0.02 -1.50 -16.56
CA LEU A 93 -0.07 -2.80 -15.88
C LEU A 93 -1.51 -3.13 -15.53
N ASN A 94 -1.96 -4.35 -15.84
CA ASN A 94 -3.25 -4.85 -15.36
C ASN A 94 -3.04 -5.59 -14.04
N ILE A 95 -3.59 -5.05 -12.96
CA ILE A 95 -3.43 -5.60 -11.62
C ILE A 95 -4.82 -5.67 -11.03
N GLN A 96 -5.18 -6.81 -10.47
CA GLN A 96 -6.47 -6.93 -9.80
C GLN A 96 -6.52 -5.99 -8.60
N PRO A 97 -7.69 -5.36 -8.32
CA PRO A 97 -7.84 -4.52 -7.14
C PRO A 97 -7.53 -5.31 -5.87
N VAL A 98 -6.54 -4.82 -5.10
CA VAL A 98 -6.13 -5.43 -3.83
C VAL A 98 -6.78 -4.67 -2.69
N LYS A 99 -7.47 -5.36 -1.77
CA LYS A 99 -7.96 -4.72 -0.53
C LYS A 99 -6.79 -4.31 0.34
N ILE A 100 -6.71 -3.01 0.65
CA ILE A 100 -5.54 -2.42 1.32
C ILE A 100 -5.52 -2.73 2.81
N PHE A 101 -6.68 -2.99 3.42
CA PHE A 101 -6.82 -3.19 4.86
C PHE A 101 -7.17 -4.63 5.23
N ASP A 102 -7.03 -5.55 4.28
CA ASP A 102 -7.29 -6.98 4.47
C ASP A 102 -5.99 -7.73 4.80
N PHE A 103 -5.43 -7.41 5.96
CA PHE A 103 -4.10 -7.88 6.39
C PHE A 103 -3.99 -9.41 6.51
N ASP A 104 -5.10 -10.11 6.73
CA ASP A 104 -5.10 -11.58 6.82
C ASP A 104 -4.89 -12.24 5.45
N ASN A 105 -5.28 -11.59 4.36
CA ASN A 105 -5.32 -12.17 3.01
C ASN A 105 -4.25 -11.60 2.07
N TYR A 106 -3.24 -10.90 2.60
CA TYR A 106 -2.17 -10.33 1.76
C TYR A 106 -1.41 -11.35 0.91
N ASP A 107 -1.29 -12.60 1.35
CA ASP A 107 -0.61 -13.66 0.57
C ASP A 107 -1.43 -14.16 -0.62
N GLU A 108 -2.76 -13.98 -0.59
CA GLU A 108 -3.66 -14.47 -1.64
C GLU A 108 -4.02 -13.39 -2.67
N ASN A 109 -3.83 -12.11 -2.31
CA ASN A 109 -4.45 -10.99 -3.02
C ASN A 109 -3.60 -10.35 -4.13
N ILE A 110 -2.33 -10.70 -4.32
CA ILE A 110 -1.48 -10.07 -5.35
C ILE A 110 -1.35 -10.96 -6.58
N GLN A 111 -2.19 -10.69 -7.59
CA GLN A 111 -2.05 -11.27 -8.93
C GLN A 111 -1.71 -10.18 -9.94
N ILE A 112 -0.53 -10.30 -10.57
CA ILE A 112 -0.06 -9.38 -11.61
C ILE A 112 -0.26 -10.04 -12.96
N GLU A 113 -1.12 -9.48 -13.80
CA GLU A 113 -1.30 -9.93 -15.17
C GLU A 113 -0.55 -8.98 -16.12
N VAL A 114 0.60 -9.41 -16.60
CA VAL A 114 1.36 -8.64 -17.61
C VAL A 114 0.93 -9.11 -18.99
N LYS A 115 0.24 -8.27 -19.77
CA LYS A 115 -0.09 -8.61 -21.16
C LYS A 115 1.20 -8.61 -21.98
N LYS A 116 1.31 -9.50 -22.97
CA LYS A 116 2.47 -9.58 -23.88
C LYS A 116 2.80 -8.25 -24.56
N THR A 117 1.80 -7.42 -24.83
CA THR A 117 1.96 -6.06 -25.38
C THR A 117 2.69 -5.12 -24.43
N ASP A 118 2.49 -5.29 -23.12
CA ASP A 118 3.06 -4.41 -22.10
C ASP A 118 4.52 -4.80 -21.81
N ILE A 119 4.89 -6.07 -21.99
CA ILE A 119 6.29 -6.55 -21.94
C ILE A 119 7.16 -5.83 -22.98
N ALA A 120 6.65 -5.63 -24.20
CA ALA A 120 7.38 -4.91 -25.26
C ALA A 120 7.60 -3.43 -24.92
N LEU A 121 6.65 -2.81 -24.21
CA LEU A 121 6.76 -1.44 -23.68
C LEU A 121 7.77 -1.34 -22.53
N LEU A 122 7.70 -2.29 -21.58
CA LEU A 122 8.63 -2.36 -20.45
C LEU A 122 10.08 -2.58 -20.90
N ASN A 123 10.29 -3.47 -21.88
CA ASN A 123 11.62 -3.68 -22.46
C ASN A 123 12.15 -2.41 -23.13
N ASN A 124 11.33 -1.69 -23.90
CA ASN A 124 11.74 -0.42 -24.52
C ASN A 124 12.10 0.65 -23.48
N LEU A 125 11.35 0.74 -22.38
CA LEU A 125 11.66 1.63 -21.25
C LEU A 125 12.98 1.25 -20.57
N TYR A 126 13.19 -0.04 -20.29
CA TYR A 126 14.43 -0.56 -19.70
C TYR A 126 15.66 -0.22 -20.57
N TYR A 127 15.58 -0.44 -21.88
CA TYR A 127 16.70 -0.13 -22.78
C TYR A 127 16.97 1.38 -22.88
N LYS A 128 15.94 2.24 -22.90
CA LYS A 128 16.11 3.70 -22.91
C LYS A 128 16.80 4.24 -21.65
N LEU A 129 16.52 3.65 -20.49
CA LEU A 129 17.14 4.06 -19.23
C LEU A 129 18.58 3.58 -19.08
N LYS A 130 19.01 2.58 -19.85
CA LYS A 130 20.37 2.02 -19.81
C LYS A 130 21.34 2.69 -20.80
N THR A 131 20.83 3.48 -21.74
CA THR A 131 21.61 4.19 -22.77
C THR A 131 21.80 5.68 -22.51
N ASN A 132 21.35 6.18 -21.34
CA ASN A 132 21.70 7.49 -20.79
C ASN A 132 22.57 7.30 -19.55
#